data_AF-A0A1D7XX93-F1
#
_entry.id   AF-A0A1D7XX93-F1
#
_cell.length_a   1.000
_cell.length_b   1.000
_cell.length_c   1.000
_cell.angle_alpha   90.00
_cell.angle_beta   90.00
_cell.angle_gamma   90.00
#
_symmetry.space_group_name_H-M   'P 1'
#
loop_
_entity.id
_entity.type
_entity.pdbx_description
1 polymer ?
#
loop_
_entity_poly.entity_id
_entity_poly.type
_entity_poly.pdbx_seq_one_letter_code
_entity_poly.pdbx_strand_id
1 'polypeptide(L)'
;MDKTWGERPSLASDYYYSKQRMDFWRQSPSLLGSERTGPDLTDIGNRQPSDQWHLLHLYNPRLVVEASIMPRYSWLFTKIDTTNVQQEDVTLPRGITKMMGSDIIVAKKNALDLVSYLKSLQQYSFESATPSSFIPALPKEENGNASSVPSKKSSGGADLYQKNCAACHQGTGRGVKGAFPPLTGSLIVNDKNPETLIKIILMGYDARQQYGVMPPFADKLSDEDIKAIADHERSSWGNSAPEVPLETITRLRDSILKL
;
A
#
# COMPACT_ATOMS: atom_id res chain seq x y z
N MET A 1 -1.32 -14.33 -17.93
CA MET A 1 -1.94 -13.00 -17.87
C MET A 1 -2.83 -12.85 -16.62
N ASP A 2 -2.62 -13.66 -15.56
CA ASP A 2 -3.76 -14.10 -14.73
C ASP A 2 -3.71 -13.64 -13.28
N LYS A 3 -3.02 -12.53 -13.00
CA LYS A 3 -3.17 -11.86 -11.70
C LYS A 3 -3.85 -10.53 -11.93
N THR A 4 -5.12 -10.47 -11.54
CA THR A 4 -5.80 -9.20 -11.32
C THR A 4 -5.03 -8.46 -10.23
N TRP A 5 -4.58 -7.25 -10.56
CA TRP A 5 -3.80 -6.41 -9.68
C TRP A 5 -4.73 -5.32 -9.17
N GLY A 6 -5.30 -5.54 -7.99
CA GLY A 6 -6.33 -4.68 -7.39
C GLY A 6 -7.61 -5.46 -7.06
N GLU A 7 -8.64 -4.75 -6.60
CA GLU A 7 -9.95 -5.32 -6.22
C GLU A 7 -10.80 -5.73 -7.43
N ARG A 8 -10.39 -5.31 -8.64
CA ARG A 8 -11.13 -5.61 -9.86
C ARG A 8 -10.24 -5.91 -11.06
N PRO A 9 -10.76 -6.64 -12.06
CA PRO A 9 -10.11 -6.71 -13.36
C PRO A 9 -9.96 -5.32 -13.98
N SER A 10 -8.87 -5.12 -14.72
CA SER A 10 -8.69 -3.96 -15.59
C SER A 10 -9.79 -3.94 -16.67
N LEU A 11 -10.51 -2.84 -16.77
CA LEU A 11 -11.54 -2.60 -17.77
C LEU A 11 -10.95 -1.90 -19.00
N ALA A 12 -11.61 -2.03 -20.15
CA ALA A 12 -11.20 -1.31 -21.36
C ALA A 12 -11.13 0.22 -21.14
N SER A 13 -11.99 0.75 -20.26
CA SER A 13 -11.99 2.16 -19.86
C SER A 13 -10.77 2.59 -19.04
N ASP A 14 -10.08 1.68 -18.35
CA ASP A 14 -8.87 2.05 -17.57
C ASP A 14 -7.71 2.41 -18.51
N TYR A 15 -7.73 1.84 -19.72
CA TYR A 15 -6.81 2.19 -20.80
C TYR A 15 -7.22 3.47 -21.54
N TYR A 16 -8.32 4.13 -21.17
CA TYR A 16 -8.83 5.33 -21.83
C TYR A 16 -7.79 6.44 -21.91
N TYR A 17 -7.02 6.68 -20.84
CA TYR A 17 -5.95 7.68 -20.84
C TYR A 17 -4.82 7.33 -21.81
N SER A 18 -4.60 6.04 -22.10
CA SER A 18 -3.68 5.60 -23.16
C SER A 18 -4.29 5.69 -24.57
N LYS A 19 -5.60 5.93 -24.66
CA LYS A 19 -6.42 5.92 -25.87
C LYS A 19 -7.07 7.27 -26.19
N GLN A 20 -6.45 8.36 -25.75
CA GLN A 20 -6.88 9.68 -26.18
C GLN A 20 -6.80 9.80 -27.70
N ARG A 21 -7.84 10.42 -28.28
CA ARG A 21 -7.89 10.73 -29.70
C ARG A 21 -6.78 11.75 -29.99
N MET A 22 -5.88 11.41 -30.91
CA MET A 22 -4.72 12.25 -31.25
C MET A 22 -5.17 13.49 -32.04
N ASP A 23 -6.09 13.30 -32.98
CA ASP A 23 -6.77 14.38 -33.71
C ASP A 23 -8.15 13.91 -34.25
N PHE A 24 -8.90 14.81 -34.91
CA PHE A 24 -10.24 14.50 -35.44
C PHE A 24 -10.29 13.24 -36.33
N TRP A 25 -9.20 12.93 -37.03
CA TRP A 25 -9.09 11.81 -37.98
C TRP A 25 -8.30 10.60 -37.42
N ARG A 26 -7.57 10.76 -36.31
CA ARG A 26 -6.66 9.77 -35.76
C ARG A 26 -6.99 9.46 -34.30
N GLN A 27 -7.46 8.23 -34.07
CA GLN A 27 -7.43 7.63 -32.74
C GLN A 27 -6.11 6.90 -32.54
N SER A 28 -5.62 6.86 -31.29
CA SER A 28 -4.47 6.04 -30.93
C SER A 28 -4.86 4.56 -31.10
N PRO A 29 -4.26 3.82 -32.05
CA PRO A 29 -4.74 2.49 -32.38
C PRO A 29 -4.50 1.53 -31.22
N SER A 30 -5.54 0.80 -30.81
CA SER A 30 -5.34 -0.53 -30.23
C SER A 30 -5.16 -1.47 -31.41
N LEU A 31 -3.92 -1.81 -31.75
CA LEU A 31 -3.66 -2.83 -32.75
C LEU A 31 -4.25 -4.16 -32.22
N LEU A 32 -5.22 -4.70 -32.92
CA LEU A 32 -5.70 -6.06 -32.69
C LEU A 32 -4.50 -7.01 -32.73
N GLY A 33 -4.30 -7.77 -31.66
CA GLY A 33 -3.15 -8.67 -31.51
C GLY A 33 -1.89 -8.04 -30.91
N SER A 34 -1.89 -6.76 -30.51
CA SER A 34 -0.80 -6.21 -29.69
C SER A 34 -1.06 -6.49 -28.20
N GLU A 35 -0.23 -7.36 -27.63
CA GLU A 35 -0.16 -7.59 -26.19
C GLU A 35 0.87 -6.63 -25.58
N ARG A 36 0.48 -5.91 -24.53
CA ARG A 36 1.45 -5.25 -23.65
C ARG A 36 1.82 -6.21 -22.53
N THR A 37 2.86 -6.98 -22.75
CA THR A 37 3.47 -7.87 -21.75
C THR A 37 4.31 -7.04 -20.78
N GLY A 38 3.66 -6.23 -19.95
CA GLY A 38 4.30 -5.37 -18.95
C GLY A 38 3.55 -5.40 -17.62
N PRO A 39 4.21 -5.04 -16.50
CA PRO A 39 3.52 -4.88 -15.23
C PRO A 39 2.42 -3.83 -15.36
N ASP A 40 1.21 -4.18 -14.92
CA ASP A 40 0.12 -3.22 -14.85
C ASP A 40 0.43 -2.14 -13.80
N LEU A 41 0.37 -0.88 -14.22
CA LEU A 41 0.62 0.28 -13.37
C LEU A 41 -0.65 0.97 -12.89
N THR A 42 -1.83 0.58 -13.39
CA THR A 42 -3.09 1.27 -13.10
C THR A 42 -3.45 1.29 -11.61
N ASP A 43 -2.99 0.29 -10.85
CA ASP A 43 -3.19 0.17 -9.41
C ASP A 43 -1.88 0.18 -8.60
N ILE A 44 -0.77 0.65 -9.17
CA ILE A 44 0.53 0.52 -8.51
C ILE A 44 0.61 1.32 -7.19
N GLY A 45 -0.15 2.42 -7.08
CA GLY A 45 -0.23 3.21 -5.85
C GLY A 45 -0.83 2.45 -4.66
N ASN A 46 -1.83 1.60 -4.91
CA ASN A 46 -2.41 0.74 -3.86
C ASN A 46 -1.55 -0.50 -3.60
N ARG A 47 -0.92 -1.06 -4.65
CA ARG A 47 -0.06 -2.24 -4.54
C ARG A 47 1.26 -1.97 -3.84
N GLN A 48 1.85 -0.80 -4.09
CA GLN A 48 3.14 -0.36 -3.57
C GLN A 48 3.02 1.09 -3.10
N PRO A 49 2.48 1.35 -1.90
CA PRO A 49 2.27 2.72 -1.41
C PRO A 49 3.56 3.39 -0.89
N SER A 50 4.65 2.63 -0.69
CA SER A 50 5.88 3.14 -0.09
C SER A 50 6.73 3.94 -1.08
N ASP A 51 7.01 5.21 -0.74
CA ASP A 51 7.94 6.05 -1.49
C ASP A 51 9.33 5.42 -1.56
N GLN A 52 9.79 4.88 -0.43
CA GLN A 52 11.10 4.26 -0.32
C GLN A 52 11.25 3.03 -1.22
N TRP A 53 10.19 2.22 -1.32
CA TRP A 53 10.18 1.06 -2.22
C TRP A 53 10.31 1.51 -3.67
N HIS A 54 9.54 2.52 -4.09
CA HIS A 54 9.62 3.06 -5.46
C HIS A 54 10.98 3.66 -5.76
N LEU A 55 11.57 4.41 -4.83
CA LEU A 55 12.90 4.99 -5.01
C LEU A 55 13.99 3.92 -5.11
N LEU A 56 13.94 2.88 -4.27
CA LEU A 56 14.84 1.73 -4.38
C LEU A 56 14.63 0.96 -5.69
N HIS A 57 13.37 0.78 -6.09
CA HIS A 57 13.01 0.08 -7.32
C HIS A 57 13.52 0.84 -8.56
N LEU A 58 13.40 2.17 -8.59
CA LEU A 58 13.95 3.02 -9.64
C LEU A 58 15.48 3.02 -9.63
N TYR A 59 16.12 3.13 -8.47
CA TYR A 59 17.58 3.16 -8.37
C TYR A 59 18.21 1.82 -8.78
N ASN A 60 17.68 0.72 -8.25
CA ASN A 60 18.07 -0.63 -8.61
C ASN A 60 16.93 -1.62 -8.31
N PRO A 61 16.17 -2.04 -9.32
CA PRO A 61 14.97 -2.83 -9.11
C PRO A 61 15.26 -4.20 -8.48
N ARG A 62 16.49 -4.72 -8.68
CA ARG A 62 16.96 -5.98 -8.10
C ARG A 62 17.18 -5.94 -6.59
N LEU A 63 17.16 -4.75 -5.98
CA LEU A 63 17.24 -4.61 -4.51
C LEU A 63 15.93 -4.98 -3.82
N VAL A 64 14.80 -4.79 -4.49
CA VAL A 64 13.46 -5.03 -3.94
C VAL A 64 12.71 -6.15 -4.66
N VAL A 65 13.09 -6.43 -5.91
CA VAL A 65 12.57 -7.53 -6.73
C VAL A 65 13.74 -8.20 -7.44
N GLU A 66 14.30 -9.25 -6.84
CA GLU A 66 15.53 -9.94 -7.30
C GLU A 66 15.48 -10.33 -8.79
N ALA A 67 14.35 -10.86 -9.24
CA ALA A 67 14.13 -11.31 -10.63
C ALA A 67 13.73 -10.18 -11.60
N SER A 68 13.80 -8.91 -11.19
CA SER A 68 13.33 -7.80 -12.03
C SER A 68 14.22 -7.59 -13.27
N ILE A 69 13.57 -7.58 -14.43
CA ILE A 69 14.17 -7.23 -15.73
C ILE A 69 14.17 -5.71 -15.99
N MET A 70 13.57 -4.92 -15.10
CA MET A 70 13.51 -3.47 -15.24
C MET A 70 14.94 -2.87 -15.29
N PRO A 71 15.21 -1.91 -16.20
CA PRO A 71 16.46 -1.16 -16.20
C PRO A 71 16.66 -0.36 -14.92
N ARG A 72 17.91 -0.03 -14.58
CA ARG A 72 18.22 0.87 -13.45
C ARG A 72 18.09 2.31 -13.91
N TYR A 73 17.35 3.13 -13.17
CA TYR A 73 17.17 4.56 -13.43
C TYR A 73 18.11 5.40 -12.56
N SER A 74 19.39 5.01 -12.49
CA SER A 74 20.37 5.62 -11.58
C SER A 74 20.62 7.11 -11.86
N TRP A 75 20.34 7.59 -13.07
CA TRP A 75 20.47 9.01 -13.44
C TRP A 75 19.45 9.94 -12.76
N LEU A 76 18.37 9.37 -12.19
CA LEU A 76 17.42 10.10 -11.34
C LEU A 76 17.96 10.39 -9.93
N PHE A 77 19.18 9.95 -9.63
CA PHE A 77 19.80 10.07 -8.32
C PHE A 77 21.15 10.78 -8.42
N THR A 78 21.60 11.36 -7.31
CA THR A 78 22.94 11.93 -7.14
C THR A 78 23.65 11.27 -5.97
N LYS A 79 24.96 11.19 -6.08
CA LYS A 79 25.84 10.74 -5.01
C LYS A 79 26.41 11.99 -4.35
N ILE A 80 26.16 12.18 -3.07
CA ILE A 80 26.69 13.30 -2.28
C ILE A 80 27.33 12.77 -0.99
N ASP A 81 28.26 13.54 -0.44
CA ASP A 81 28.83 13.23 0.88
C ASP A 81 27.79 13.51 1.99
N THR A 82 27.80 12.71 3.05
CA THR A 82 26.92 12.85 4.22
C THR A 82 26.90 14.26 4.79
N THR A 83 28.04 14.96 4.76
CA THR A 83 28.19 16.31 5.30
C THR A 83 27.41 17.37 4.53
N ASN A 84 27.05 17.10 3.27
CA ASN A 84 26.38 18.04 2.37
C ASN A 84 24.89 17.74 2.18
N VAL A 85 24.33 16.80 2.94
CA VAL A 85 22.90 16.43 2.88
C VAL A 85 22.07 17.52 3.53
N GLN A 86 21.09 18.05 2.81
CA GLN A 86 20.13 19.02 3.33
C GLN A 86 18.96 18.32 4.05
N GLN A 87 18.22 19.06 4.88
CA GLN A 87 17.11 18.48 5.66
C GLN A 87 15.96 17.98 4.77
N GLU A 88 15.77 18.58 3.61
CA GLU A 88 14.75 18.26 2.60
C GLU A 88 15.14 17.09 1.66
N ASP A 89 16.40 16.62 1.72
CA ASP A 89 16.88 15.59 0.82
C ASP A 89 16.35 14.21 1.18
N VAL A 90 15.74 13.53 0.20
CA VAL A 90 15.29 12.14 0.36
C VAL A 90 16.44 11.19 0.01
N THR A 91 16.96 10.51 1.04
CA THR A 91 18.12 9.62 0.92
C THR A 91 17.73 8.15 0.82
N LEU A 92 18.55 7.36 0.11
CA LEU A 92 18.40 5.91 0.05
C LEU A 92 19.20 5.23 1.19
N PRO A 93 18.69 4.15 1.81
CA PRO A 93 19.35 3.47 2.92
C PRO A 93 20.67 2.83 2.49
N ARG A 94 21.73 3.09 3.27
CA ARG A 94 23.10 2.63 2.97
C ARG A 94 23.25 1.11 2.97
N GLY A 95 22.59 0.43 3.91
CA GLY A 95 22.67 -1.02 4.05
C GLY A 95 22.20 -1.76 2.79
N ILE A 96 21.19 -1.22 2.10
CA ILE A 96 20.62 -1.84 0.90
C ILE A 96 21.39 -1.42 -0.36
N THR A 97 21.85 -0.17 -0.44
CA THR A 97 22.60 0.35 -1.60
C THR A 97 24.06 -0.10 -1.67
N LYS A 98 24.57 -0.79 -0.62
CA LYS A 98 25.95 -1.30 -0.53
C LYS A 98 27.02 -0.22 -0.79
N MET A 99 26.75 1.01 -0.35
CA MET A 99 27.68 2.13 -0.49
C MET A 99 28.82 2.01 0.54
N MET A 100 30.05 2.29 0.13
CA MET A 100 31.23 2.33 1.00
C MET A 100 31.62 3.79 1.28
N GLY A 101 32.04 4.09 2.52
CA GLY A 101 32.50 5.43 2.92
C GLY A 101 31.40 6.37 3.41
N SER A 102 31.64 7.68 3.30
CA SER A 102 30.73 8.77 3.70
C SER A 102 29.71 9.16 2.63
N ASP A 103 29.68 8.45 1.49
CA ASP A 103 28.79 8.78 0.40
C ASP A 103 27.37 8.24 0.62
N ILE A 104 26.37 9.05 0.26
CA ILE A 104 24.96 8.70 0.28
C ILE A 104 24.30 9.04 -1.07
N ILE A 105 23.27 8.27 -1.43
CA ILE A 105 22.51 8.52 -2.64
C ILE A 105 21.27 9.33 -2.28
N VAL A 106 21.07 10.45 -2.98
CA VAL A 106 19.92 11.34 -2.85
C VAL A 106 19.07 11.28 -4.12
N ALA A 107 17.76 11.27 -3.94
CA ALA A 107 16.79 11.34 -5.03
C ALA A 107 16.68 12.77 -5.56
N LYS A 108 16.82 12.95 -6.88
CA LYS A 108 16.54 14.25 -7.52
C LYS A 108 15.02 14.51 -7.54
N LYS A 109 14.63 15.78 -7.74
CA LYS A 109 13.22 16.18 -7.85
C LYS A 109 12.41 15.34 -8.85
N ASN A 110 12.98 15.05 -10.02
CA ASN A 110 12.30 14.25 -11.05
C ASN A 110 12.02 12.80 -10.60
N ALA A 111 12.85 12.22 -9.72
CA ALA A 111 12.57 10.93 -9.09
C ALA A 111 11.33 11.03 -8.19
N LEU A 112 11.30 12.05 -7.33
CA LEU A 112 10.19 12.29 -6.39
C LEU A 112 8.87 12.58 -7.11
N ASP A 113 8.91 13.38 -8.18
CA ASP A 113 7.73 13.67 -9.01
C ASP A 113 7.19 12.39 -9.67
N LEU A 114 8.10 11.54 -10.19
CA LEU A 114 7.73 10.25 -10.78
C LEU A 114 7.11 9.31 -9.73
N VAL A 115 7.69 9.22 -8.54
CA VAL A 115 7.12 8.40 -7.45
C VAL A 115 5.74 8.93 -7.04
N SER A 116 5.57 10.24 -6.95
CA SER A 116 4.28 10.86 -6.65
C SER A 116 3.23 10.54 -7.72
N TYR A 117 3.62 10.58 -8.99
CA TYR A 117 2.76 10.15 -10.10
C TYR A 117 2.40 8.66 -10.01
N LEU A 118 3.36 7.77 -9.78
CA LEU A 118 3.08 6.34 -9.65
C LEU A 118 2.14 6.05 -8.48
N LYS A 119 2.28 6.77 -7.37
CA LYS A 119 1.38 6.62 -6.21
C LYS A 119 -0.03 7.15 -6.43
N SER A 120 -0.20 8.10 -7.35
CA SER A 120 -1.54 8.58 -7.72
C SER A 120 -2.30 7.61 -8.62
N LEU A 121 -1.61 6.64 -9.24
CA LEU A 121 -2.24 5.57 -10.02
C LEU A 121 -2.85 4.53 -9.08
N GLN A 122 -4.10 4.77 -8.70
CA GLN A 122 -4.92 3.90 -7.86
C GLN A 122 -6.19 3.54 -8.62
N GLN A 123 -6.48 2.24 -8.74
CA GLN A 123 -7.76 1.83 -9.30
C GLN A 123 -8.88 2.19 -8.35
N TYR A 124 -10.01 2.59 -8.93
CA TYR A 124 -11.23 2.87 -8.19
C TYR A 124 -12.01 1.58 -7.91
N SER A 125 -12.57 1.45 -6.70
CA SER A 125 -13.41 0.31 -6.30
C SER A 125 -14.73 0.30 -7.10
N PHE A 126 -15.22 -0.91 -7.41
CA PHE A 126 -16.49 -1.09 -8.09
C PHE A 126 -17.69 -0.63 -7.26
N GLU A 127 -17.65 -0.78 -5.93
CA GLU A 127 -18.76 -0.36 -5.05
C GLU A 127 -18.93 1.16 -5.02
N SER A 128 -17.82 1.89 -5.21
CA SER A 128 -17.84 3.34 -5.27
C SER A 128 -18.08 3.89 -6.69
N ALA A 129 -17.89 3.05 -7.73
CA ALA A 129 -17.94 3.45 -9.13
C ALA A 129 -19.35 3.90 -9.54
N THR A 130 -19.57 5.21 -9.65
CA THR A 130 -20.59 5.70 -10.55
C THR A 130 -20.12 5.39 -11.98
N PRO A 131 -20.82 4.52 -12.73
CA PRO A 131 -20.45 4.28 -14.12
C PRO A 131 -20.45 5.62 -14.84
N SER A 132 -19.32 6.00 -15.43
CA SER A 132 -19.30 7.19 -16.27
C SER A 132 -20.35 7.00 -17.37
N SER A 133 -21.03 8.07 -17.74
CA SER A 133 -22.05 8.10 -18.80
C SER A 133 -21.52 7.70 -20.19
N PHE A 134 -20.26 7.27 -20.26
CA PHE A 134 -19.56 6.94 -21.49
C PHE A 134 -19.72 5.50 -21.94
N ILE A 135 -20.31 4.58 -21.15
CA ILE A 135 -20.78 3.33 -21.76
C ILE A 135 -22.03 3.70 -22.58
N PRO A 136 -22.02 3.60 -23.92
CA PRO A 136 -23.20 3.85 -24.73
C PRO A 136 -24.13 2.63 -24.63
N ALA A 137 -24.60 2.34 -23.42
CA ALA A 137 -25.76 1.52 -23.18
C ALA A 137 -26.84 2.49 -22.72
N LEU A 138 -27.95 2.52 -23.46
CA LEU A 138 -29.08 3.42 -23.21
C LEU A 138 -29.46 3.38 -21.72
N PRO A 139 -29.56 4.53 -21.03
CA PRO A 139 -29.94 4.54 -19.63
C PRO A 139 -31.38 4.00 -19.49
N LYS A 140 -31.54 2.97 -18.66
CA LYS A 140 -32.85 2.49 -18.24
C LYS A 140 -33.30 3.35 -17.06
N GLU A 141 -34.41 4.05 -17.24
CA GLU A 141 -35.06 4.85 -16.19
C GLU A 141 -35.50 3.94 -15.03
N GLU A 142 -35.00 4.19 -13.82
CA GLU A 142 -35.56 3.63 -12.59
C GLU A 142 -35.96 4.76 -11.63
N ASN A 143 -37.27 4.88 -11.44
CA ASN A 143 -37.91 5.67 -10.38
C ASN A 143 -37.66 5.01 -9.02
N GLY A 144 -37.20 5.75 -8.00
CA GLY A 144 -37.22 5.22 -6.63
C GLY A 144 -36.46 5.98 -5.55
N ASN A 145 -37.08 7.07 -5.08
CA ASN A 145 -37.09 7.61 -3.72
C ASN A 145 -35.82 7.94 -2.92
N ALA A 146 -35.93 9.09 -2.25
CA ALA A 146 -34.89 9.83 -1.57
C ALA A 146 -34.58 9.37 -0.14
N SER A 147 -33.35 9.69 0.26
CA SER A 147 -32.89 10.08 1.60
C SER A 147 -32.74 9.02 2.69
N SER A 148 -31.49 8.61 2.90
CA SER A 148 -30.97 8.41 4.26
C SER A 148 -29.61 9.10 4.39
N VAL A 149 -29.44 9.85 5.47
CA VAL A 149 -28.23 10.60 5.83
C VAL A 149 -27.07 9.61 6.02
N PRO A 150 -25.87 9.82 5.44
CA PRO A 150 -24.77 8.89 5.63
C PRO A 150 -24.20 9.03 7.04
N SER A 151 -24.45 8.03 7.88
CA SER A 151 -23.55 7.71 8.98
C SER A 151 -22.17 7.40 8.40
N LYS A 152 -21.13 7.99 9.00
CA LYS A 152 -19.73 7.81 8.62
C LYS A 152 -19.40 6.31 8.68
N LYS A 153 -19.44 5.61 7.52
CA LYS A 153 -19.02 4.21 7.39
C LYS A 153 -17.59 4.10 7.93
N SER A 154 -17.37 3.29 8.97
CA SER A 154 -16.03 2.82 9.29
C SER A 154 -15.50 2.11 8.04
N SER A 155 -14.37 2.55 7.51
CA SER A 155 -13.67 1.80 6.47
C SER A 155 -13.43 0.37 6.95
N GLY A 156 -13.55 -0.62 6.07
CA GLY A 156 -13.41 -2.02 6.45
C GLY A 156 -12.03 -2.31 7.06
N GLY A 157 -11.94 -3.29 7.96
CA GLY A 157 -10.68 -3.70 8.59
C GLY A 157 -9.58 -4.08 7.59
N ALA A 158 -9.98 -4.67 6.45
CA ALA A 158 -9.08 -4.98 5.35
C ALA A 158 -8.43 -3.73 4.74
N ASP A 159 -9.20 -2.66 4.51
CA ASP A 159 -8.70 -1.41 3.93
C ASP A 159 -7.72 -0.71 4.89
N LEU A 160 -8.08 -0.70 6.17
CA LEU A 160 -7.25 -0.11 7.22
C LEU A 160 -5.93 -0.89 7.37
N TYR A 161 -5.99 -2.22 7.33
CA TYR A 161 -4.79 -3.06 7.33
C TYR A 161 -3.93 -2.82 6.09
N GLN A 162 -4.55 -2.73 4.90
CA GLN A 162 -3.84 -2.50 3.65
C GLN A 162 -3.10 -1.16 3.65
N LYS A 163 -3.70 -0.12 4.23
CA LYS A 163 -3.11 1.22 4.32
C LYS A 163 -1.97 1.33 5.34
N ASN A 164 -2.10 0.64 6.48
CA ASN A 164 -1.21 0.87 7.64
C ASN A 164 -0.19 -0.25 7.88
N CYS A 165 -0.52 -1.50 7.55
CA CYS A 165 0.22 -2.69 8.01
C CYS A 165 0.86 -3.47 6.85
N ALA A 166 0.18 -3.51 5.69
CA ALA A 166 0.56 -4.39 4.57
C ALA A 166 1.94 -4.06 3.96
N ALA A 167 2.47 -2.86 4.14
CA ALA A 167 3.81 -2.50 3.66
C ALA A 167 4.90 -3.43 4.23
N CYS A 168 4.77 -3.85 5.48
CA CYS A 168 5.73 -4.73 6.16
C CYS A 168 5.20 -6.16 6.27
N HIS A 169 3.93 -6.33 6.64
CA HIS A 169 3.34 -7.65 6.87
C HIS A 169 2.76 -8.30 5.60
N GLN A 170 2.78 -7.60 4.47
CA GLN A 170 2.19 -7.98 3.18
C GLN A 170 0.66 -8.12 3.25
N GLY A 171 -0.03 -7.94 2.12
CA GLY A 171 -1.49 -8.15 2.03
C GLY A 171 -1.92 -9.60 2.31
N THR A 172 -0.97 -10.55 2.27
CA THR A 172 -1.19 -11.97 2.61
C THR A 172 -0.85 -12.31 4.06
N GLY A 173 -0.44 -11.33 4.88
CA GLY A 173 -0.02 -11.54 6.26
C GLY A 173 1.22 -12.42 6.41
N ARG A 174 1.96 -12.73 5.33
CA ARG A 174 3.16 -13.60 5.37
C ARG A 174 4.43 -12.87 5.80
N GLY A 175 4.40 -11.55 5.89
CA GLY A 175 5.59 -10.73 6.09
C GLY A 175 6.62 -10.91 4.98
N VAL A 176 7.85 -10.50 5.28
CA VAL A 176 9.00 -10.65 4.39
C VAL A 176 10.04 -11.48 5.12
N LYS A 177 10.38 -12.66 4.59
CA LYS A 177 11.30 -13.60 5.23
C LYS A 177 12.63 -12.89 5.56
N GLY A 178 13.00 -12.89 6.84
CA GLY A 178 14.23 -12.26 7.33
C GLY A 178 14.15 -10.75 7.58
N ALA A 179 13.00 -10.11 7.38
CA ALA A 179 12.82 -8.66 7.61
C ALA A 179 11.56 -8.33 8.43
N PHE A 180 10.41 -8.97 8.14
CA PHE A 180 9.15 -8.73 8.86
C PHE A 180 8.43 -10.05 9.14
N PRO A 181 7.93 -10.27 10.37
CA PRO A 181 7.33 -11.54 10.74
C PRO A 181 5.98 -11.78 10.05
N PRO A 182 5.60 -13.06 9.85
CA PRO A 182 4.26 -13.41 9.43
C PRO A 182 3.24 -13.17 10.55
N LEU A 183 2.07 -12.66 10.15
CA LEU A 183 0.84 -12.60 10.94
C LEU A 183 -0.05 -13.84 10.70
N THR A 184 0.07 -14.48 9.53
CA THR A 184 -0.56 -15.78 9.25
C THR A 184 -0.01 -16.85 10.18
N GLY A 185 -0.89 -17.58 10.86
CA GLY A 185 -0.53 -18.62 11.83
C GLY A 185 0.25 -18.10 13.04
N SER A 186 0.29 -16.78 13.27
CA SER A 186 0.99 -16.19 14.40
C SER A 186 0.32 -16.61 15.71
N LEU A 187 1.13 -17.01 16.70
CA LEU A 187 0.65 -17.32 18.04
C LEU A 187 0.06 -16.09 18.73
N ILE A 188 0.56 -14.89 18.42
CA ILE A 188 0.07 -13.63 18.99
C ILE A 188 -1.29 -13.28 18.38
N VAL A 189 -1.43 -13.43 17.07
CA VAL A 189 -2.71 -13.14 16.38
C VAL A 189 -3.77 -14.17 16.76
N ASN A 190 -3.40 -15.45 16.90
CA ASN A 190 -4.34 -16.51 17.27
C ASN A 190 -4.56 -16.69 18.78
N ASP A 191 -3.92 -15.87 19.62
CA ASP A 191 -4.15 -15.95 21.07
C ASP A 191 -5.61 -15.60 21.40
N LYS A 192 -6.20 -16.34 22.35
CA LYS A 192 -7.55 -16.05 22.84
C LYS A 192 -7.61 -14.67 23.52
N ASN A 193 -6.53 -14.28 24.17
CA ASN A 193 -6.36 -12.96 24.76
C ASN A 193 -5.71 -11.99 23.74
N PRO A 194 -6.44 -10.98 23.24
CA PRO A 194 -5.92 -10.07 22.24
C PRO A 194 -4.96 -9.02 22.82
N GLU A 195 -4.75 -8.94 24.13
CA GLU A 195 -4.00 -7.83 24.74
C GLU A 195 -2.60 -7.63 24.17
N THR A 196 -1.85 -8.71 23.94
CA THR A 196 -0.49 -8.62 23.39
C THR A 196 -0.49 -8.06 21.98
N LEU A 197 -1.43 -8.51 21.14
CA LEU A 197 -1.63 -7.98 19.79
C LEU A 197 -1.94 -6.47 19.85
N ILE A 198 -2.88 -6.07 20.69
CA ILE A 198 -3.30 -4.66 20.80
C ILE A 198 -2.18 -3.78 21.35
N LYS A 199 -1.41 -4.24 22.35
CA LYS A 199 -0.24 -3.50 22.86
C LYS A 199 0.82 -3.29 21.77
N ILE A 200 1.08 -4.31 20.95
CA ILE A 200 2.01 -4.21 19.81
C ILE A 200 1.52 -3.17 18.79
N ILE A 201 0.22 -3.15 18.46
CA ILE A 201 -0.34 -2.16 17.53
C ILE A 201 -0.25 -0.74 18.11
N LEU A 202 -0.61 -0.57 19.39
CA LEU A 202 -0.60 0.73 20.05
C LEU A 202 0.83 1.29 20.20
N MET A 203 1.77 0.48 20.69
CA MET A 203 3.11 0.92 21.13
C MET A 203 4.21 0.66 20.10
N GLY A 204 3.94 -0.10 19.05
CA GLY A 204 4.98 -0.63 18.18
C GLY A 204 5.72 -1.80 18.83
N TYR A 205 6.77 -2.29 18.16
CA TYR A 205 7.52 -3.46 18.61
C TYR A 205 8.91 -3.56 17.96
N ASP A 206 9.95 -3.67 18.78
CA ASP A 206 11.36 -3.76 18.35
C ASP A 206 12.15 -4.91 19.03
N ALA A 207 11.51 -5.68 19.90
CA ALA A 207 12.19 -6.66 20.76
C ALA A 207 12.85 -7.84 20.01
N ARG A 208 12.56 -8.02 18.71
CA ARG A 208 13.15 -9.08 17.88
C ARG A 208 14.14 -8.48 16.89
N GLN A 209 15.42 -8.44 17.28
CA GLN A 209 16.51 -7.82 16.49
C GLN A 209 16.67 -8.35 15.05
N GLN A 210 16.16 -9.55 14.78
CA GLN A 210 16.13 -10.15 13.44
C GLN A 210 15.07 -9.53 12.51
N TYR A 211 14.21 -8.63 13.01
CA TYR A 211 13.15 -7.97 12.25
C TYR A 211 13.24 -6.45 12.38
N GLY A 212 12.66 -5.75 11.41
CA GLY A 212 12.50 -4.31 11.45
C GLY A 212 11.59 -3.86 12.60
N VAL A 213 11.79 -2.61 13.04
CA VAL A 213 10.98 -1.98 14.08
C VAL A 213 9.57 -1.73 13.57
N MET A 214 8.56 -2.22 14.29
CA MET A 214 7.16 -1.88 14.06
C MET A 214 6.86 -0.53 14.73
N PRO A 215 6.35 0.48 13.99
CA PRO A 215 6.04 1.78 14.56
C PRO A 215 4.78 1.73 15.45
N PRO A 216 4.63 2.67 16.41
CA PRO A 216 3.39 2.82 17.18
C PRO A 216 2.27 3.45 16.35
N PHE A 217 1.01 3.06 16.65
CA PHE A 217 -0.19 3.58 16.01
C PHE A 217 -1.19 4.22 16.98
N ALA A 218 -0.87 4.31 18.28
CA ALA A 218 -1.76 4.90 19.28
C ALA A 218 -2.31 6.28 18.88
N ASP A 219 -1.47 7.15 18.32
CA ASP A 219 -1.83 8.53 17.93
C ASP A 219 -2.37 8.67 16.49
N LYS A 220 -2.34 7.59 15.70
CA LYS A 220 -2.64 7.64 14.26
C LYS A 220 -4.00 7.05 13.90
N LEU A 221 -4.54 6.17 14.73
CA LEU A 221 -5.75 5.40 14.45
C LEU A 221 -6.72 5.49 15.63
N SER A 222 -8.03 5.49 15.37
CA SER A 222 -9.03 5.43 16.46
C SER A 222 -9.11 4.04 17.10
N ASP A 223 -9.81 3.91 18.23
CA ASP A 223 -10.03 2.59 18.86
C ASP A 223 -10.80 1.66 17.92
N GLU A 224 -11.77 2.21 17.17
CA GLU A 224 -12.57 1.50 16.18
C GLU A 224 -11.73 1.05 14.98
N ASP A 225 -10.80 1.90 14.52
CA ASP A 225 -9.89 1.53 13.43
C ASP A 225 -8.96 0.39 13.86
N ILE A 226 -8.42 0.47 15.09
CA ILE A 226 -7.56 -0.60 15.64
C ILE A 226 -8.36 -1.89 15.84
N LYS A 227 -9.61 -1.81 16.31
CA LYS A 227 -10.50 -2.98 16.39
C LYS A 227 -10.66 -3.62 15.03
N ALA A 228 -11.02 -2.82 14.01
CA ALA A 228 -11.27 -3.31 12.67
C ALA A 228 -10.02 -3.99 12.07
N ILE A 229 -8.83 -3.41 12.26
CA ILE A 229 -7.55 -4.02 11.84
C ILE A 229 -7.31 -5.34 12.58
N ALA A 230 -7.42 -5.34 13.91
CA ALA A 230 -7.14 -6.53 14.71
C ALA A 230 -8.10 -7.68 14.38
N ASP A 231 -9.39 -7.39 14.19
CA ASP A 231 -10.38 -8.40 13.78
C ASP A 231 -10.10 -8.95 12.38
N HIS A 232 -9.67 -8.10 11.45
CA HIS A 232 -9.25 -8.54 10.12
C HIS A 232 -8.04 -9.48 10.21
N GLU A 233 -7.00 -9.13 10.97
CA GLU A 233 -5.83 -9.99 11.16
C GLU A 233 -6.20 -11.35 11.79
N ARG A 234 -7.12 -11.34 12.76
CA ARG A 234 -7.57 -12.51 13.53
C ARG A 234 -8.49 -13.46 12.76
N SER A 235 -9.11 -12.99 11.69
CA SER A 235 -10.00 -13.77 10.82
C SER A 235 -9.40 -14.08 9.45
N SER A 236 -8.23 -13.52 9.12
CA SER A 236 -7.60 -13.67 7.80
C SER A 236 -6.53 -14.74 7.73
N TRP A 237 -6.23 -15.20 6.52
CA TRP A 237 -5.09 -16.07 6.19
C TRP A 237 -5.01 -17.37 7.01
N GLY A 238 -6.17 -17.93 7.38
CA GLY A 238 -6.29 -19.14 8.18
C GLY A 238 -6.19 -18.92 9.69
N ASN A 239 -6.14 -17.66 10.15
CA ASN A 239 -6.31 -17.33 11.56
C ASN A 239 -7.76 -17.52 11.97
N SER A 240 -7.97 -17.97 13.21
CA SER A 240 -9.31 -18.22 13.75
C SER A 240 -9.31 -17.88 15.24
N ALA A 241 -9.29 -16.58 15.52
CA ALA A 241 -9.31 -16.05 16.88
C ALA A 241 -10.58 -15.23 17.13
N PRO A 242 -11.08 -15.16 18.39
CA PRO A 242 -12.25 -14.35 18.73
C PRO A 242 -12.03 -12.87 18.40
N GLU A 243 -13.09 -12.15 18.04
CA GLU A 243 -13.05 -10.70 17.85
C GLU A 243 -12.55 -9.96 19.10
N VAL A 244 -11.94 -8.79 18.88
CA VAL A 244 -11.43 -7.93 19.94
C VAL A 244 -12.56 -7.08 20.52
N PRO A 245 -12.80 -7.11 21.84
CA PRO A 245 -13.74 -6.19 22.47
C PRO A 245 -13.19 -4.75 22.44
N LEU A 246 -14.02 -3.79 22.02
CA LEU A 246 -13.61 -2.37 21.92
C LEU A 246 -13.09 -1.82 23.26
N GLU A 247 -13.75 -2.19 24.35
CA GLU A 247 -13.38 -1.83 25.73
C GLU A 247 -11.95 -2.23 26.10
N THR A 248 -11.43 -3.32 25.53
CA THR A 248 -10.06 -3.76 25.76
C THR A 248 -9.06 -2.78 25.16
N ILE A 249 -9.37 -2.24 23.98
CA ILE A 249 -8.49 -1.30 23.26
C ILE A 249 -8.45 0.03 24.01
N THR A 250 -9.61 0.58 24.35
CA THR A 250 -9.72 1.83 25.12
C THR A 250 -8.99 1.73 26.45
N ARG A 251 -9.21 0.64 27.21
CA ARG A 251 -8.51 0.41 28.49
C ARG A 251 -6.99 0.35 28.33
N LEU A 252 -6.49 -0.32 27.30
CA LEU A 252 -5.06 -0.45 27.04
C LEU A 252 -4.45 0.88 26.61
N ARG A 253 -5.12 1.64 25.74
CA ARG A 253 -4.72 2.99 25.32
C ARG A 253 -4.63 3.94 26.51
N ASP A 254 -5.65 3.96 27.37
CA ASP A 254 -5.67 4.77 28.59
C ASP A 254 -4.54 4.39 29.57
N SER A 255 -4.19 3.11 29.62
CA SER A 255 -3.09 2.63 30.49
C SER A 255 -1.73 3.09 29.98
N ILE A 256 -1.56 3.22 28.66
CA ILE A 256 -0.31 3.68 28.02
C ILE A 256 -0.16 5.19 28.16
N LEU A 257 -1.24 5.97 28.00
CA LEU A 257 -1.22 7.44 28.10
C LEU A 257 -0.98 7.98 29.52
N LYS A 258 -1.08 7.11 30.54
CA LYS A 258 -0.82 7.45 31.95
C LYS A 258 0.62 7.15 32.40
N LEU A 259 1.44 6.57 31.53
CA LEU A 259 2.87 6.29 31.75
C LEU A 259 3.73 7.42 31.17
#